data_AF-A0A355ASN3-F1
#
_entry.id   AF-A0A355ASN3-F1
#
_cell.length_a   1.000
_cell.length_b   1.000
_cell.length_c   1.000
_cell.angle_alpha   90.00
_cell.angle_beta   90.00
_cell.angle_gamma   90.00
#
_symmetry.space_group_name_H-M   'P 1'
#
loop_
_entity.id
_entity.type
_entity.pdbx_description
1 polymer ?
#
loop_
_entity_poly.entity_id
_entity_poly.type
_entity_poly.pdbx_seq_one_letter_code
_entity_poly.pdbx_strand_id
1 'polypeptide(L)'
;DYVVIASKGGAPRHPGWYHNLMAQNEVTVQVIDDIFKARTRVAKDEEREAIWNKMVGIYPPYADYQEKTEREIPVVILEKIT
;
A
#
# COMPACT_ATOMS: atom_id res chain seq x y z
N ASP A 1 -10.92 6.71 -1.03
CA ASP A 1 -9.58 6.39 -0.49
C ASP A 1 -8.63 6.00 -1.60
N TYR A 2 -7.33 6.19 -1.37
CA TYR A 2 -6.27 5.72 -2.25
C TYR A 2 -5.56 4.51 -1.64
N VAL A 3 -4.84 3.76 -2.47
CA VAL A 3 -4.09 2.58 -2.02
C VAL A 3 -2.67 2.64 -2.57
N VAL A 4 -1.68 2.34 -1.71
CA VAL A 4 -0.29 2.13 -2.10
C VAL A 4 0.19 0.75 -1.64
N ILE A 5 0.94 0.08 -2.51
CA ILE A 5 1.39 -1.29 -2.30
C ILE A 5 2.88 -1.29 -1.91
N ALA A 6 3.20 -1.78 -0.72
CA ALA A 6 4.56 -1.87 -0.20
C ALA A 6 5.33 -3.08 -0.77
N SER A 7 5.30 -3.25 -2.09
CA SER A 7 5.84 -4.42 -2.79
C SER A 7 7.36 -4.44 -2.82
N LYS A 8 8.00 -3.28 -3.10
CA LYS A 8 9.45 -3.18 -3.35
C LYS A 8 9.95 -4.29 -4.32
N GLY A 9 9.16 -4.59 -5.35
CA GLY A 9 9.47 -5.63 -6.33
C GLY A 9 9.64 -7.06 -5.76
N GLY A 10 9.05 -7.35 -4.58
CA GLY A 10 9.23 -8.64 -3.90
C GLY A 10 10.53 -8.74 -3.09
N ALA A 11 11.23 -7.63 -2.85
CA ALA A 11 12.40 -7.66 -1.98
C ALA A 11 12.05 -8.16 -0.57
N PRO A 12 12.97 -8.88 0.13
CA PRO A 12 12.69 -9.49 1.43
C PRO A 12 12.44 -8.47 2.56
N ARG A 13 12.74 -7.19 2.33
CA ARG A 13 12.51 -6.09 3.28
C ARG A 13 11.51 -5.09 2.73
N HIS A 14 10.73 -4.48 3.62
CA HIS A 14 9.81 -3.40 3.26
C HIS A 14 10.55 -2.18 2.66
N PRO A 15 9.86 -1.36 1.85
CA PRO A 15 10.42 -0.08 1.40
C PRO A 15 10.54 0.90 2.55
N GLY A 16 11.50 1.83 2.49
CA GLY A 16 11.76 2.78 3.57
C GLY A 16 10.53 3.62 3.95
N TRP A 17 9.74 4.03 2.96
CA TRP A 17 8.51 4.78 3.21
C TRP A 17 7.49 4.01 4.05
N TYR A 18 7.44 2.68 3.96
CA TYR A 18 6.49 1.88 4.75
C TYR A 18 6.78 2.02 6.25
N HIS A 19 8.06 2.01 6.64
CA HIS A 19 8.46 2.24 8.03
C HIS A 19 8.07 3.65 8.51
N ASN A 20 8.20 4.66 7.64
CA ASN A 20 7.75 6.02 7.97
C ASN A 20 6.24 6.05 8.25
N LEU A 21 5.42 5.34 7.47
CA LEU A 21 3.96 5.27 7.68
C LEU A 21 3.56 4.51 8.94
N MET A 22 4.35 3.50 9.34
CA MET A 22 4.10 2.79 10.60
C MET A 22 4.50 3.62 11.82
N ALA A 23 5.49 4.50 11.69
CA ALA A 23 5.88 5.43 12.74
C ALA A 23 4.96 6.66 12.83
N GLN A 24 4.43 7.12 11.69
CA GLN A 24 3.52 8.25 11.60
C GLN A 24 2.41 7.95 10.59
N ASN A 25 1.18 7.90 11.06
CA ASN A 25 0.01 7.50 10.27
C ASN A 25 -0.66 8.66 9.52
N GLU A 26 0.04 9.78 9.30
CA GLU A 26 -0.47 10.93 8.53
C GLU A 26 0.54 11.40 7.48
N VAL A 27 0.04 11.60 6.26
CA VAL A 27 0.83 11.96 5.09
C VAL A 27 0.17 13.08 4.29
N THR A 28 0.97 13.79 3.49
CA THR A 28 0.45 14.58 2.38
C THR A 28 0.49 13.73 1.11
N VAL A 29 -0.63 13.66 0.40
CA VAL A 29 -0.74 12.97 -0.90
C VAL A 29 -0.97 14.01 -1.98
N GLN A 30 -0.34 13.82 -3.13
CA GLN A 30 -0.64 14.56 -4.35
C GLN A 30 -1.07 13.59 -5.44
N VAL A 31 -2.22 13.86 -6.05
CA VAL A 31 -2.73 13.15 -7.22
C VAL A 31 -3.05 14.18 -8.28
N ILE A 32 -2.20 14.27 -9.29
CA ILE A 32 -2.25 15.32 -10.32
C ILE A 32 -2.19 16.71 -9.64
N ASP A 33 -3.32 17.41 -9.56
CA ASP A 33 -3.51 18.74 -8.98
C ASP A 33 -4.20 18.72 -7.60
N ASP A 34 -4.77 17.59 -7.15
CA ASP A 34 -5.34 17.45 -5.80
C ASP A 34 -4.22 17.15 -4.78
N ILE A 35 -4.05 18.05 -3.81
CA ILE A 35 -3.10 17.91 -2.69
C ILE A 35 -3.92 17.87 -1.39
N PHE A 36 -3.76 16.81 -0.61
CA PHE A 36 -4.53 16.62 0.62
C PHE A 36 -3.75 15.87 1.69
N LYS A 37 -4.18 16.03 2.94
CA LYS A 37 -3.73 15.21 4.06
C LYS A 37 -4.52 13.91 4.09
N ALA A 38 -3.85 12.81 4.40
CA ALA A 38 -4.47 11.50 4.54
C ALA A 38 -3.97 10.79 5.79
N ARG A 39 -4.89 10.07 6.44
CA ARG A 39 -4.56 9.09 7.47
C ARG A 39 -4.28 7.75 6.80
N THR A 40 -3.30 7.01 7.32
CA THR A 40 -2.86 5.75 6.74
C THR A 40 -3.12 4.58 7.67
N ARG A 41 -3.54 3.45 7.11
CA ARG A 41 -3.61 2.17 7.82
C ARG A 41 -3.27 1.01 6.88
N VAL A 42 -2.77 -0.08 7.45
CA VAL A 42 -2.57 -1.32 6.71
C VAL A 42 -3.91 -2.06 6.65
N ALA A 43 -4.35 -2.42 5.46
CA ALA A 43 -5.52 -3.29 5.26
C ALA A 43 -5.25 -4.67 5.86
N LYS A 44 -6.27 -5.29 6.45
CA LYS A 44 -6.15 -6.59 7.10
C LYS A 44 -7.13 -7.59 6.51
N ASP A 45 -6.83 -8.88 6.69
CA ASP A 45 -7.75 -10.00 6.45
C ASP A 45 -8.47 -9.87 5.09
N GLU A 46 -9.80 -10.01 5.05
CA GLU A 46 -10.59 -10.01 3.82
C GLU A 46 -10.54 -8.67 3.06
N GLU A 47 -10.40 -7.54 3.77
CA GLU A 47 -10.25 -6.22 3.15
C GLU A 47 -8.95 -6.17 2.34
N ARG A 48 -7.86 -6.71 2.91
CA ARG A 48 -6.57 -6.79 2.25
C ARG A 48 -6.67 -7.64 0.98
N GLU A 49 -7.27 -8.82 1.07
CA GLU A 49 -7.43 -9.74 -0.07
C GLU A 49 -8.24 -9.11 -1.20
N ALA A 50 -9.37 -8.48 -0.89
CA ALA A 50 -10.23 -7.82 -1.87
C ALA A 50 -9.48 -6.71 -2.62
N ILE A 51 -8.74 -5.87 -1.88
CA ILE A 51 -7.94 -4.80 -2.48
C ILE A 51 -6.78 -5.39 -3.29
N TRP A 52 -6.07 -6.37 -2.75
CA TRP A 52 -4.95 -7.03 -3.41
C TRP A 52 -5.36 -7.62 -4.77
N ASN A 53 -6.46 -8.36 -4.81
CA ASN A 53 -6.99 -8.95 -6.05
C ASN A 53 -7.32 -7.88 -7.09
N LYS A 54 -7.90 -6.75 -6.67
CA LYS A 54 -8.14 -5.60 -7.56
C LYS A 54 -6.83 -5.01 -8.07
N MET A 55 -5.81 -4.87 -7.23
CA MET A 55 -4.52 -4.31 -7.62
C MET A 55 -3.74 -5.23 -8.57
N VAL A 56 -3.79 -6.55 -8.36
CA VAL A 56 -3.25 -7.54 -9.30
C VAL A 56 -3.98 -7.47 -10.64
N GLY A 57 -5.30 -7.30 -10.64
CA GLY A 57 -6.07 -7.11 -11.87
C GLY A 57 -5.66 -5.87 -12.68
N ILE A 58 -5.19 -4.81 -12.02
CA ILE A 58 -4.70 -3.57 -12.67
C ILE A 58 -3.22 -3.69 -13.05
N TYR A 59 -2.41 -4.29 -12.19
CA TYR A 59 -0.97 -4.46 -12.37
C TYR A 59 -0.57 -5.90 -12.01
N PRO A 60 -0.65 -6.83 -12.99
CA PRO A 60 -0.39 -8.25 -12.80
C PRO A 60 0.94 -8.62 -12.12
N PRO A 61 2.06 -7.90 -12.34
CA PRO A 61 3.35 -8.24 -11.70
C PRO A 61 3.34 -8.22 -10.16
N TYR A 62 2.32 -7.64 -9.51
CA TYR A 62 2.19 -7.76 -8.05
C TYR A 62 2.08 -9.22 -7.58
N ALA A 63 1.45 -10.10 -8.36
CA ALA A 63 1.38 -11.52 -8.05
C ALA A 63 2.79 -12.14 -7.99
N ASP A 64 3.59 -11.94 -9.04
CA ASP A 64 4.98 -12.40 -9.10
C ASP A 64 5.83 -11.84 -7.94
N TYR A 65 5.55 -10.61 -7.49
CA TYR A 65 6.28 -10.01 -6.37
C TYR A 65 5.95 -10.68 -5.04
N GLN A 66 4.71 -11.12 -4.84
CA GLN A 66 4.30 -11.83 -3.63
C GLN A 66 4.92 -13.23 -3.59
N GLU A 67 5.06 -13.90 -4.73
CA GLU A 67 5.74 -15.21 -4.81
C GLU A 67 7.24 -15.13 -4.52
N LYS A 68 7.88 -13.98 -4.78
CA LYS A 68 9.32 -13.76 -4.55
C LYS A 68 9.70 -13.53 -3.09
N THR A 69 8.73 -13.50 -2.17
CA THR A 69 8.98 -13.11 -0.78
C THR A 69 8.08 -13.83 0.20
N GLU A 70 8.60 -14.16 1.38
CA GLU A 70 7.82 -14.84 2.44
C GLU A 70 6.94 -13.86 3.23
N ARG A 71 7.24 -12.55 3.17
CA ARG A 71 6.42 -11.55 3.85
C ARG A 71 5.13 -11.33 3.07
N GLU A 72 4.03 -11.13 3.78
CA GLU A 72 2.84 -10.58 3.14
C GLU A 72 3.14 -9.14 2.67
N ILE A 73 2.91 -8.84 1.39
CA ILE A 73 3.15 -7.50 0.85
C ILE A 73 2.07 -6.55 1.40
N PRO A 74 2.43 -5.53 2.19
CA PRO A 74 1.42 -4.66 2.80
C PRO A 74 0.64 -3.86 1.77
N VAL A 75 -0.68 -3.82 1.96
CA VAL A 75 -1.62 -2.93 1.27
C VAL A 75 -1.92 -1.78 2.22
N VAL A 76 -1.53 -0.56 1.86
CA VAL A 76 -1.73 0.61 2.70
C VAL A 76 -2.83 1.48 2.11
N ILE A 77 -3.86 1.74 2.91
CA ILE A 77 -4.99 2.59 2.57
C ILE A 77 -4.68 4.01 3.03
N LEU A 78 -5.03 4.98 2.20
CA LEU A 78 -4.89 6.42 2.38
C LEU A 78 -6.28 7.05 2.42
N GLU A 79 -6.77 7.37 3.60
CA GLU A 79 -8.09 7.97 3.84
C GLU A 79 -7.92 9.49 3.98
N LYS A 80 -8.55 10.28 3.09
CA LYS A 80 -8.43 11.75 3.10
C LYS A 80 -8.95 12.29 4.43
N ILE A 81 -8.17 13.14 5.09
CA ILE A 81 -8.57 13.85 6.30
C ILE A 81 -9.40 15.05 5.85
N THR A 82 -10.68 15.05 6.23
CA THR A 82 -11.62 16.18 6.05
C THR A 82 -11.64 17.07 7.28
#